data_AF-A0A4Q7TGH5-F1
#
_entry.id   AF-A0A4Q7TGH5-F1
#
_cell.length_a   1.000
_cell.length_b   1.000
_cell.length_c   1.000
_cell.angle_alpha   90.00
_cell.angle_beta   90.00
_cell.angle_gamma   90.00
#
_symmetry.space_group_name_H-M   'P 1'
#
loop_
_entity.id
_entity.type
_entity.pdbx_description
1 polymer ?
#
loop_
_entity_poly.entity_id
_entity_poly.type
_entity_poly.pdbx_seq_one_letter_code
_entity_poly.pdbx_strand_id
1 'polypeptide(L)'
;MRVGFRLQVRPELLDEYRRVHSPVRREMLETIAASGRRNYTLFLDESDGTLFGYYEVDDDDAAQSYLADSPVAARWEAEMGRFFVTLDGRADQAARRLTDVFNLADQLEATAP
;
A
#
# COMPACT_ATOMS: atom_id res chain seq x y z
N MET A 1 -13.57 -2.64 -5.20
CA MET A 1 -12.94 -3.79 -4.52
C MET A 1 -11.99 -3.35 -3.41
N ARG A 2 -11.54 -4.29 -2.58
CA ARG A 2 -10.55 -4.05 -1.52
C ARG A 2 -9.28 -4.84 -1.81
N VAL A 3 -8.15 -4.26 -1.49
CA VAL A 3 -6.85 -4.90 -1.65
C VAL A 3 -6.14 -4.90 -0.30
N GLY A 4 -5.90 -6.10 0.22
CA GLY A 4 -4.98 -6.34 1.32
C GLY A 4 -3.65 -6.84 0.78
N PHE A 5 -2.54 -6.30 1.27
CA PHE A 5 -1.21 -6.75 0.88
C PHE A 5 -0.25 -6.74 2.05
N ARG A 6 0.86 -7.48 1.91
CA ARG A 6 1.94 -7.47 2.90
C ARG A 6 3.29 -7.19 2.28
N LEU A 7 4.13 -6.52 3.06
CA LEU A 7 5.55 -6.26 2.83
C LEU A 7 6.31 -6.51 4.13
N GLN A 8 7.64 -6.54 4.04
CA GLN A 8 8.52 -6.68 5.20
C GLN A 8 9.45 -5.48 5.25
N VAL A 9 9.33 -4.63 6.27
CA VAL A 9 10.28 -3.54 6.54
C VAL A 9 11.47 -4.13 7.30
N ARG A 10 12.66 -3.62 7.01
CA ARG A 10 13.89 -3.89 7.77
C ARG A 10 13.72 -3.40 9.21
N PRO A 11 13.81 -4.29 10.22
CA PRO A 11 13.60 -3.92 11.63
C PRO A 11 14.50 -2.77 12.10
N GLU A 12 15.71 -2.68 11.57
CA GLU A 12 16.68 -1.63 11.89
C GLU A 12 16.31 -0.24 11.31
N LEU A 13 15.30 -0.15 10.43
CA LEU A 13 14.87 1.09 9.78
C LEU A 13 13.45 1.54 10.16
N LEU A 14 12.79 0.90 11.13
CA LEU A 14 11.38 1.18 11.46
C LEU A 14 11.13 2.63 11.89
N ASP A 15 12.03 3.21 12.68
CA ASP A 15 11.94 4.62 13.11
C ASP A 15 11.97 5.57 11.91
N GLU A 16 12.88 5.32 10.99
CA GLU A 16 13.00 6.15 9.80
C GLU A 16 11.82 5.93 8.84
N TYR A 17 11.33 4.70 8.72
CA TYR A 17 10.15 4.37 7.92
C TYR A 17 8.92 5.16 8.41
N ARG A 18 8.68 5.21 9.72
CA ARG A 18 7.59 6.01 10.31
C ARG A 18 7.75 7.50 10.02
N ARG A 19 8.98 8.01 10.16
CA ARG A 19 9.30 9.42 9.93
C ARG A 19 9.01 9.85 8.49
N VAL A 20 9.37 9.05 7.49
CA VAL A 20 9.11 9.40 6.08
C VAL A 20 7.64 9.28 5.69
N HIS A 21 6.83 8.53 6.47
CA HIS A 21 5.38 8.44 6.29
C HIS A 21 4.58 9.49 7.09
N SER A 22 5.24 10.38 7.84
CA SER A 22 4.58 11.35 8.72
C SER A 22 5.22 12.75 8.65
N PRO A 23 4.77 13.63 7.73
CA PRO A 23 3.82 13.37 6.65
C PRO A 23 4.50 12.92 5.34
N VAL A 24 3.78 12.12 4.55
CA VAL A 24 4.12 11.87 3.14
C VAL A 24 4.01 13.19 2.36
N ARG A 25 4.85 13.34 1.32
CA ARG A 25 4.82 14.50 0.42
C ARG A 25 3.47 14.63 -0.29
N ARG A 26 2.96 15.85 -0.38
CA ARG A 26 1.66 16.17 -0.98
C ARG A 26 1.49 15.63 -2.40
N GLU A 27 2.50 15.81 -3.26
CA GLU A 27 2.48 15.32 -4.65
C GLU A 27 2.24 13.79 -4.73
N MET A 28 2.79 13.03 -3.79
CA MET A 28 2.61 11.58 -3.76
C MET A 28 1.20 11.22 -3.28
N LEU A 29 0.69 11.93 -2.26
CA LEU A 29 -0.69 11.75 -1.80
C LEU A 29 -1.71 12.02 -2.93
N GLU A 30 -1.51 13.11 -3.67
CA GLU A 30 -2.34 13.46 -4.83
C GLU A 30 -2.21 12.43 -5.96
N THR A 31 -1.00 11.92 -6.20
CA THR A 31 -0.74 10.86 -7.18
C THR A 31 -1.48 9.55 -6.81
N ILE A 32 -1.43 9.16 -5.54
CA ILE A 32 -2.15 7.99 -5.03
C ILE A 32 -3.66 8.18 -5.21
N ALA A 33 -4.20 9.32 -4.79
CA ALA A 33 -5.63 9.60 -4.93
C ALA A 33 -6.07 9.60 -6.39
N ALA A 34 -5.28 10.18 -7.30
CA ALA A 34 -5.57 10.21 -8.74
C ALA A 34 -5.54 8.82 -9.40
N SER A 35 -4.85 7.84 -8.82
CA SER A 35 -4.89 6.44 -9.28
C SER A 35 -6.23 5.75 -9.00
N GLY A 36 -7.12 6.36 -8.20
CA GLY A 36 -8.38 5.77 -7.77
C GLY A 36 -8.30 5.01 -6.44
N ARG A 37 -7.11 4.89 -5.84
CA ARG A 37 -6.94 4.32 -4.49
C ARG A 37 -7.54 5.26 -3.44
N ARG A 38 -8.38 4.71 -2.56
CA ARG A 38 -9.02 5.40 -1.44
C ARG A 38 -8.93 4.57 -0.15
N ASN A 39 -9.20 5.20 0.99
CA ASN A 39 -9.12 4.58 2.31
C ASN A 39 -7.79 3.83 2.55
N TYR A 40 -6.69 4.34 1.98
CA TYR A 40 -5.40 3.67 1.99
C TYR A 40 -4.74 3.81 3.37
N THR A 41 -4.59 2.69 4.07
CA THR A 41 -3.95 2.60 5.39
C THR A 41 -2.81 1.59 5.38
N LEU A 42 -1.73 1.91 6.10
CA LEU A 42 -0.62 1.01 6.39
C LEU A 42 -0.56 0.74 7.90
N PHE A 43 -0.35 -0.51 8.26
CA PHE A 43 -0.19 -1.01 9.62
C PHE A 43 1.18 -1.69 9.72
N LEU A 44 1.96 -1.33 10.73
CA LEU A 44 3.30 -1.87 10.96
C LEU A 44 3.30 -2.67 12.27
N ASP A 45 3.72 -3.92 12.20
CA ASP A 45 4.10 -4.70 13.37
C ASP A 45 5.53 -4.31 13.77
N GLU A 46 5.67 -3.60 14.89
CA GLU A 46 6.96 -3.12 15.36
C GLU A 46 7.86 -4.23 15.90
N SER A 47 7.31 -5.42 16.17
CA SER A 47 8.08 -6.54 16.73
C SER A 47 8.99 -7.20 15.71
N ASP A 48 8.56 -7.26 14.45
CA ASP A 48 9.28 -7.94 13.38
C ASP A 48 9.40 -7.14 12.08
N GLY A 49 8.73 -6.00 11.96
CA GLY A 49 8.73 -5.15 10.76
C GLY A 49 7.71 -5.56 9.69
N THR A 50 6.79 -6.47 9.98
CA THR A 50 5.71 -6.84 9.06
C THR A 50 4.84 -5.64 8.78
N LEU A 51 4.69 -5.28 7.51
CA LEU A 51 3.81 -4.20 7.07
C LEU A 51 2.60 -4.79 6.37
N PHE A 52 1.41 -4.53 6.90
CA PHE A 52 0.14 -4.79 6.24
C PHE A 52 -0.42 -3.50 5.65
N GLY A 53 -0.81 -3.52 4.38
CA GLY A 53 -1.47 -2.41 3.73
C GLY A 53 -2.86 -2.77 3.22
N TYR A 54 -3.76 -1.79 3.29
CA TYR A 54 -5.14 -1.88 2.84
C TYR A 54 -5.49 -0.66 2.01
N TYR A 55 -6.12 -0.84 0.86
CA TYR A 55 -6.83 0.24 0.17
C TYR A 55 -8.08 -0.29 -0.55
N GLU A 56 -8.96 0.62 -0.90
CA GLU A 56 -10.08 0.39 -1.79
C GLU A 56 -9.80 1.01 -3.15
N VAL A 57 -10.29 0.36 -4.21
CA VAL A 57 -10.11 0.80 -5.59
C VAL A 57 -11.19 0.15 -6.44
N ASP A 58 -11.58 0.75 -7.56
CA ASP A 58 -12.58 0.16 -8.46
C ASP A 58 -11.94 -0.78 -9.48
N ASP A 59 -10.79 -0.40 -10.03
CA ASP A 59 -9.95 -1.20 -10.93
C ASP A 59 -8.49 -1.09 -10.48
N ASP A 60 -7.97 -2.18 -9.93
CA ASP A 60 -6.63 -2.19 -9.36
C ASP A 60 -5.52 -2.32 -10.41
N ASP A 61 -5.80 -2.95 -11.55
CA ASP A 61 -4.83 -3.04 -12.65
C ASP A 61 -4.64 -1.66 -13.29
N ALA A 62 -5.73 -0.91 -13.47
CA ALA A 62 -5.67 0.47 -13.92
C ALA A 62 -4.93 1.38 -12.94
N ALA A 63 -5.22 1.25 -11.63
CA ALA A 63 -4.52 2.02 -10.60
C ALA A 63 -3.02 1.71 -10.56
N GLN A 64 -2.65 0.44 -10.70
CA GLN A 64 -1.26 0.01 -10.74
C GLN A 64 -0.54 0.56 -11.99
N SER A 65 -1.19 0.52 -13.16
CA SER A 65 -0.63 1.09 -14.39
C SER A 65 -0.42 2.60 -14.27
N TYR A 66 -1.39 3.32 -13.72
CA TYR A 66 -1.29 4.77 -13.49
C TYR A 66 -0.09 5.13 -12.61
N LEU A 67 0.12 4.38 -11.52
CA LEU A 67 1.25 4.59 -10.63
C LEU A 67 2.59 4.19 -11.25
N ALA A 68 2.62 3.16 -12.08
CA ALA A 68 3.82 2.73 -12.80
C ALA A 68 4.32 3.81 -13.78
N ASP A 69 3.40 4.52 -14.44
CA ASP A 69 3.71 5.59 -15.39
C ASP A 69 4.01 6.94 -14.71
N SER A 70 3.79 7.06 -13.40
CA SER A 70 3.98 8.31 -12.67
C SER A 70 5.45 8.55 -12.29
N PRO A 71 6.07 9.66 -12.73
CA PRO A 71 7.42 10.02 -12.30
C PRO A 71 7.48 10.40 -10.81
N VAL A 72 6.36 10.81 -10.20
CA VAL A 72 6.28 11.10 -8.76
C VAL A 72 6.36 9.80 -7.98
N ALA A 73 5.55 8.81 -8.36
CA ALA A 73 5.58 7.49 -7.76
C ALA A 73 6.93 6.79 -7.95
N ALA A 74 7.57 6.96 -9.12
CA ALA A 74 8.90 6.42 -9.38
C ALA A 74 9.99 6.97 -8.44
N ARG A 75 9.98 8.28 -8.15
CA ARG A 75 10.92 8.87 -7.18
C ARG A 75 10.65 8.38 -5.76
N TRP A 76 9.38 8.30 -5.39
CA TRP A 76 8.97 7.78 -4.08
C TRP A 76 9.44 6.35 -3.87
N GLU A 77 9.18 5.45 -4.82
CA GLU A 77 9.60 4.04 -4.73
C GLU A 77 11.13 3.88 -4.70
N ALA A 78 11.87 4.71 -5.45
CA ALA A 78 13.33 4.68 -5.41
C ALA A 78 13.87 5.03 -4.01
N GLU A 79 13.23 5.96 -3.30
CA GLU A 79 13.56 6.29 -1.91
C GLU A 79 13.09 5.19 -0.93
N MET A 80 11.92 4.60 -1.18
CA MET A 80 11.31 3.62 -0.28
C MET A 80 11.93 2.23 -0.38
N GLY A 81 12.51 1.86 -1.51
CA GLY A 81 13.07 0.52 -1.74
C GLY A 81 14.09 0.10 -0.69
N ARG A 82 14.82 1.06 -0.09
CA ARG A 82 15.79 0.77 0.98
C ARG A 82 15.14 0.31 2.29
N PHE A 83 13.84 0.51 2.52
CA PHE A 83 13.20 0.06 3.76
C PHE A 83 12.82 -1.41 3.74
N PHE A 84 12.62 -2.02 2.56
CA PHE A 84 12.02 -3.34 2.49
C PHE A 84 13.05 -4.48 2.39
N VAL A 85 12.80 -5.56 3.13
CA VAL A 85 13.55 -6.82 3.03
C VAL A 85 13.20 -7.47 1.70
N THR A 86 14.22 -7.65 0.86
CA THR A 86 14.17 -8.36 -0.44
C THR A 86 12.93 -8.05 -1.27
N LEU A 87 12.99 -6.99 -2.06
CA LEU A 87 12.03 -6.77 -3.14
C LEU A 87 12.62 -7.31 -4.44
N ASP A 88 11.98 -8.31 -5.04
CA ASP A 88 12.17 -8.59 -6.47
C ASP A 88 11.37 -7.54 -7.27
N GLY A 89 11.88 -6.31 -7.33
CA GLY A 89 11.23 -5.18 -8.04
C GLY A 89 10.82 -4.02 -7.11
N ARG A 90 9.77 -3.28 -7.50
CA ARG A 90 9.24 -2.15 -6.72
C ARG A 90 8.31 -2.63 -5.60
N ALA A 91 8.19 -1.89 -4.49
CA ALA A 91 7.36 -2.32 -3.36
C ALA A 91 5.88 -2.40 -3.73
N ASP A 92 5.42 -1.46 -4.56
CA ASP A 92 4.06 -1.43 -5.12
C ASP A 92 3.76 -2.61 -6.08
N GLN A 93 4.77 -3.31 -6.59
CA GLN A 93 4.62 -4.45 -7.52
C GLN A 93 4.94 -5.81 -6.87
N ALA A 94 5.90 -5.84 -5.95
CA ALA A 94 6.35 -7.04 -5.24
C ALA A 94 5.56 -7.30 -3.95
N ALA A 95 4.69 -6.37 -3.53
CA ALA A 95 3.79 -6.58 -2.41
C ALA A 95 2.95 -7.85 -2.61
N ARG A 96 3.02 -8.76 -1.64
CA ARG A 96 2.24 -9.98 -1.70
C ARG A 96 0.79 -9.65 -1.40
N ARG A 97 -0.08 -9.78 -2.41
CA ARG A 97 -1.53 -9.71 -2.25
C ARG A 97 -2.02 -10.82 -1.31
N LEU A 98 -2.98 -10.46 -0.47
CA LEU A 98 -3.67 -11.35 0.44
C LEU A 98 -5.09 -11.60 -0.09
N THR A 99 -5.61 -12.79 0.17
CA THR A 99 -6.98 -13.14 -0.19
C THR A 99 -7.94 -12.43 0.77
N ASP A 100 -8.85 -11.62 0.23
CA ASP A 100 -10.01 -11.12 0.99
C ASP A 100 -10.97 -12.30 1.22
N VAL A 101 -11.19 -12.68 2.48
CA VAL A 101 -12.01 -13.84 2.87
C VAL A 101 -13.30 -13.45 3.59
N PHE A 102 -13.39 -12.22 4.09
CA PHE A 102 -14.53 -11.76 4.89
C PHE A 102 -14.61 -10.23 4.91
N ASN A 103 -15.81 -9.70 4.64
CA ASN A 103 -16.17 -8.32 4.90
C ASN A 103 -17.56 -8.25 5.54
N LEU A 104 -17.66 -7.60 6.70
CA LEU A 104 -18.91 -7.49 7.44
C LEU A 104 -19.97 -6.67 6.68
N ALA A 105 -19.59 -5.54 6.10
CA ALA A 105 -20.53 -4.64 5.42
C ALA A 105 -21.12 -5.30 4.19
N ASP A 106 -20.29 -5.91 3.34
CA ASP A 106 -20.74 -6.64 2.15
C ASP A 106 -21.70 -7.78 2.51
N GLN A 107 -21.40 -8.54 3.57
CA GLN A 107 -22.27 -9.65 3.99
C GLN A 107 -23.58 -9.15 4.60
N LEU A 108 -23.56 -8.05 5.38
CA LEU A 108 -24.79 -7.44 5.88
C LEU A 108 -25.68 -6.94 4.73
N GLU A 109 -25.09 -6.29 3.73
CA GLU A 109 -25.80 -5.81 2.53
C GLU A 109 -26.42 -6.98 1.74
N ALA A 110 -25.68 -8.06 1.54
CA ALA A 110 -26.18 -9.26 0.86
C ALA A 110 -27.30 -9.98 1.63
N THR A 111 -27.40 -9.76 2.95
CA THR A 111 -28.48 -10.31 3.79
C THR A 111 -29.70 -9.39 3.91
N ALA A 112 -29.65 -8.18 3.34
CA ALA A 112 -30.79 -7.28 3.33
C ALA A 112 -31.95 -7.91 2.50
N PRO A 113 -33.20 -7.86 3.00
CA PRO A 113 -34.35 -8.49 2.36
C PRO A 113 -34.76 -7.85 1.03
#